data_AF-K5B8G4-F1
#
_entry.id   AF-K5B8G4-F1
#
_cell.length_a   1.000
_cell.length_b   1.000
_cell.length_c   1.000
_cell.angle_alpha   90.00
_cell.angle_beta   90.00
_cell.angle_gamma   90.00
#
_symmetry.space_group_name_H-M   'P 1'
#
loop_
_entity.id
_entity.type
_entity.pdbx_description
1 polymer ?
#
loop_
_entity_poly.entity_id
_entity_poly.type
_entity_poly.pdbx_seq_one_letter_code
_entity_poly.pdbx_strand_id
1 'polypeptide(L)'
;MSESLGSESLGSESLGPEPRVLAEPQWRAREAAHRARVEEFLRTHRTPAGEPHPVWDFLFTYYSLRPRLLRRWHPGFGAVLTGPSAERFLHRTGYGRTGDGVTVTRDYLAARIETVRFVARLLRATASRPARFNCFGLHEWAMVYRTPAVRHHYVPLRLGHAGTDAVVESLPLRCSHFDAFRFFTPAAARRNCRRLTRRDQISAEQPGCLHAAMDLYKWSYMLGPLVESELVMDCLELAAQARELDMRASPYDLRGYGFAPIAIERPEGRAEYVRLQQRIAEQAAPLRATLADRCDALLAACDSAQAGVATDE
;
A
#
# COMPACT_ATOMS: atom_id res chain seq x y z
N MET A 1 -4.20 2.02 -70.12
CA MET A 1 -4.83 0.92 -69.35
C MET A 1 -3.80 -0.19 -69.33
N SER A 2 -3.20 -0.65 -68.23
CA SER A 2 -3.46 -0.61 -66.80
C SER A 2 -2.09 -0.92 -66.15
N GLU A 3 -1.50 0.02 -65.42
CA GLU A 3 -1.43 0.13 -63.95
C GLU A 3 -0.44 -0.81 -63.25
N SER A 4 0.39 -0.14 -62.46
CA SER A 4 1.50 -0.61 -61.63
C SER A 4 0.96 -1.24 -60.35
N LEU A 5 1.34 -2.48 -60.06
CA LEU A 5 1.11 -3.11 -58.76
C LEU A 5 2.28 -2.80 -57.82
N GLY A 6 2.14 -1.72 -57.06
CA GLY A 6 2.83 -1.56 -55.79
C GLY A 6 2.02 -2.31 -54.73
N SER A 7 2.63 -3.31 -54.09
CA SER A 7 2.05 -3.95 -52.90
C SER A 7 2.77 -3.40 -51.68
N GLU A 8 2.00 -2.71 -50.86
CA GLU A 8 2.40 -2.00 -49.66
C GLU A 8 2.98 -2.94 -48.61
N SER A 9 4.05 -2.47 -47.97
CA SER A 9 4.66 -3.06 -46.78
C SER A 9 3.71 -2.85 -45.60
N LEU A 10 3.06 -3.93 -45.15
CA LEU A 10 2.30 -3.95 -43.91
C LEU A 10 3.25 -3.73 -42.73
N GLY A 11 3.13 -2.55 -42.12
CA GLY A 11 3.81 -2.18 -40.89
C GLY A 11 3.46 -3.15 -39.75
N SER A 12 4.49 -3.63 -39.09
CA SER A 12 4.42 -4.45 -37.88
C SER A 12 3.93 -3.59 -36.72
N GLU A 13 2.62 -3.54 -36.47
CA GLU A 13 2.09 -3.02 -35.21
C GLU A 13 2.32 -4.02 -34.08
N SER A 14 3.27 -3.68 -33.20
CA SER A 14 3.57 -4.40 -31.97
C SER A 14 2.32 -4.51 -31.08
N LEU A 15 1.80 -5.74 -30.94
CA LEU A 15 0.72 -6.15 -30.04
C LEU A 15 1.09 -5.98 -28.55
N GLY A 16 1.10 -4.73 -28.08
CA GLY A 16 0.85 -4.42 -26.68
C GLY A 16 -0.65 -4.41 -26.39
N PRO A 17 -1.08 -4.50 -25.12
CA PRO A 17 -2.50 -4.34 -24.79
C PRO A 17 -3.02 -3.00 -25.33
N GLU A 18 -4.11 -3.04 -26.09
CA GLU A 18 -4.70 -1.83 -26.68
C GLU A 18 -4.95 -0.75 -25.61
N PRO A 19 -4.63 0.52 -25.90
CA PRO A 19 -4.82 1.60 -24.95
C PRO A 19 -6.29 1.72 -24.54
N ARG A 20 -6.55 1.74 -23.24
CA ARG A 20 -7.90 1.95 -22.68
C ARG A 20 -8.28 3.41 -22.83
N VAL A 21 -8.99 3.76 -23.90
CA VAL A 21 -9.51 5.11 -24.12
C VAL A 21 -10.66 5.40 -23.15
N LEU A 22 -10.57 6.51 -22.43
CA LEU A 22 -11.63 7.03 -21.57
C LEU A 22 -12.11 8.37 -22.15
N ALA A 23 -13.39 8.43 -22.51
CA ALA A 23 -14.02 9.65 -22.98
C ALA A 23 -14.17 10.67 -21.83
N GLU A 24 -14.21 11.97 -22.16
CA GLU A 24 -14.33 13.04 -21.15
C GLU A 24 -15.44 12.81 -20.11
N PRO A 25 -16.69 12.47 -20.49
CA PRO A 25 -17.73 12.22 -19.50
C PRO A 25 -17.39 11.05 -18.56
N GLN A 26 -16.73 10.00 -19.07
CA GLN A 26 -16.42 8.78 -18.32
C GLN A 26 -15.34 9.03 -17.27
N TRP A 27 -14.20 9.64 -17.65
CA TRP A 27 -13.13 9.87 -16.69
C TRP A 27 -13.49 10.99 -15.70
N ARG A 28 -14.32 11.96 -16.08
CA ARG A 28 -14.85 12.98 -15.14
C ARG A 28 -15.76 12.35 -14.09
N ALA A 29 -16.60 11.39 -14.47
CA ALA A 29 -17.43 10.66 -13.54
C ALA A 29 -16.58 9.86 -12.53
N ARG A 30 -15.54 9.16 -13.01
CA ARG A 30 -14.60 8.43 -12.14
C ARG A 30 -13.83 9.36 -11.19
N GLU A 31 -13.32 10.49 -11.68
CA GLU A 31 -12.65 11.48 -10.85
C GLU A 31 -13.58 12.05 -9.78
N ALA A 32 -14.84 12.35 -10.12
CA ALA A 32 -15.83 12.84 -9.18
C ALA A 32 -16.16 11.79 -8.10
N ALA A 33 -16.34 10.53 -8.50
CA ALA A 33 -16.57 9.42 -7.58
C ALA A 33 -15.37 9.20 -6.63
N HIS A 34 -14.15 9.23 -7.16
CA HIS A 34 -12.92 9.16 -6.36
C HIS A 34 -12.85 10.28 -5.34
N ARG A 35 -13.12 11.53 -5.76
CA ARG A 35 -13.13 12.67 -4.84
C ARG A 35 -14.16 12.47 -3.72
N ALA A 36 -15.38 12.03 -4.03
CA ALA A 36 -16.40 11.76 -3.03
C ALA A 36 -15.95 10.68 -2.03
N ARG A 37 -15.37 9.58 -2.51
CA ARG A 37 -14.82 8.50 -1.68
C ARG A 37 -13.70 8.98 -0.76
N VAL A 38 -12.80 9.83 -1.27
CA VAL A 38 -11.72 10.44 -0.48
C VAL A 38 -12.27 11.37 0.60
N GLU A 39 -13.24 12.24 0.28
CA GLU A 39 -13.83 13.13 1.29
C GLU A 39 -14.52 12.34 2.41
N GLU A 40 -15.27 11.30 2.05
CA GLU A 40 -15.93 10.43 3.03
C GLU A 40 -14.90 9.70 3.92
N PHE A 41 -13.83 9.18 3.33
CA PHE A 41 -12.75 8.57 4.09
C PHE A 41 -12.10 9.55 5.07
N LEU A 42 -11.80 10.76 4.60
CA LEU A 42 -11.15 11.81 5.40
C LEU A 42 -12.07 12.34 6.50
N ARG A 43 -13.39 12.40 6.28
CA ARG A 43 -14.36 12.80 7.30
C ARG A 43 -14.30 11.89 8.54
N THR A 44 -14.06 10.60 8.33
CA THR A 44 -13.99 9.60 9.40
C THR A 44 -12.59 9.48 10.02
N HIS A 45 -11.54 9.54 9.20
CA HIS A 45 -10.18 9.18 9.63
C HIS A 45 -9.25 10.38 9.78
N ARG A 46 -9.74 11.61 9.68
CA ARG A 46 -8.92 12.81 9.89
C ARG A 46 -9.54 13.70 10.94
N THR A 47 -8.84 13.88 12.04
CA THR A 47 -9.23 14.84 13.07
C THR A 47 -9.11 16.28 12.56
N PRO A 48 -9.87 17.22 13.16
CA PRO A 48 -9.64 18.65 12.96
C PRO A 48 -8.18 19.02 13.18
N ALA A 49 -7.72 20.06 12.49
CA ALA A 49 -6.34 20.51 12.60
C ALA A 49 -6.02 20.90 14.06
N GLY A 50 -4.97 20.31 14.63
CA GLY A 50 -4.46 20.64 15.97
C GLY A 50 -4.67 19.54 17.02
N GLU A 51 -5.51 18.54 16.77
CA GLU A 51 -5.75 17.45 17.72
C GLU A 51 -5.13 16.13 17.24
N PRO A 52 -4.07 15.63 17.91
CA PRO A 52 -3.44 14.38 17.53
C PRO A 52 -4.36 13.19 17.82
N HIS A 53 -4.52 12.30 16.85
CA HIS A 53 -5.28 11.07 16.98
C HIS A 53 -4.37 9.82 16.90
N PRO A 54 -4.26 9.03 17.98
CA PRO A 54 -3.24 7.98 18.09
C PRO A 54 -3.40 6.83 17.08
N VAL A 55 -4.64 6.60 16.65
CA VAL A 55 -4.96 5.56 15.65
C VAL A 55 -4.80 6.11 14.23
N TRP A 56 -5.60 7.11 13.84
CA TRP A 56 -5.73 7.55 12.45
C TRP A 56 -4.62 8.43 11.91
N ASP A 57 -3.93 9.23 12.74
CA ASP A 57 -2.84 10.09 12.24
C ASP A 57 -1.71 9.29 11.60
N PHE A 58 -1.55 8.03 12.01
CA PHE A 58 -0.60 7.10 11.42
C PHE A 58 -0.77 7.01 9.88
N LEU A 59 -2.01 7.01 9.38
CA LEU A 59 -2.30 6.86 7.96
C LEU A 59 -1.76 8.02 7.09
N PHE A 60 -1.48 9.17 7.70
CA PHE A 60 -1.00 10.37 6.99
C PHE A 60 0.41 10.78 7.40
N THR A 61 0.82 10.49 8.64
CA THR A 61 2.14 10.83 9.16
C THR A 61 3.17 9.76 8.83
N TYR A 62 2.84 8.48 9.01
CA TYR A 62 3.75 7.38 8.67
C TYR A 62 3.79 7.15 7.16
N TYR A 63 2.63 7.02 6.53
CA TYR A 63 2.54 6.78 5.09
C TYR A 63 2.72 8.04 4.23
N SER A 64 2.97 9.22 4.80
CA SER A 64 3.44 10.44 4.10
C SER A 64 2.62 10.96 2.88
N LEU A 65 1.58 10.27 2.43
CA LEU A 65 0.72 10.71 1.34
C LEU A 65 -0.24 11.77 1.87
N ARG A 66 0.02 13.02 1.49
CA ARG A 66 -0.78 14.16 1.95
C ARG A 66 -2.21 14.05 1.41
N PRO A 67 -3.25 14.45 2.20
CA PRO A 67 -4.65 14.44 1.73
C PRO A 67 -4.90 15.21 0.43
N ARG A 68 -4.10 16.25 0.13
CA ARG A 68 -4.16 16.98 -1.14
C ARG A 68 -3.75 16.11 -2.33
N LEU A 69 -2.79 15.21 -2.15
CA LEU A 69 -2.34 14.27 -3.17
C LEU A 69 -3.33 13.11 -3.32
N LEU A 70 -3.88 12.61 -2.22
CA LEU A 70 -4.91 11.57 -2.24
C LEU A 70 -6.15 11.97 -3.06
N ARG A 71 -6.55 13.26 -3.02
CA ARG A 71 -7.65 13.81 -3.83
C ARG A 71 -7.38 13.84 -5.34
N ARG A 72 -6.13 13.68 -5.78
CA ARG A 72 -5.79 13.67 -7.20
C ARG A 72 -6.10 12.28 -7.75
N TRP A 73 -7.10 12.21 -8.62
CA TRP A 73 -7.42 10.98 -9.32
C TRP A 73 -6.42 10.70 -10.46
N HIS A 74 -6.10 9.42 -10.64
CA HIS A 74 -5.20 8.85 -11.62
C HIS A 74 -5.87 7.65 -12.30
N PRO A 75 -5.91 7.58 -13.65
CA PRO A 75 -6.56 6.50 -14.40
C PRO A 75 -5.72 5.22 -14.53
N GLY A 76 -4.49 5.22 -13.99
CA GLY A 76 -3.48 4.18 -14.21
C GLY A 76 -2.75 4.31 -15.55
N PHE A 77 -1.62 3.63 -15.66
CA PHE A 77 -0.88 3.50 -16.92
C PHE A 77 -1.69 2.73 -17.97
N GLY A 78 -1.52 3.09 -19.25
CA GLY A 78 -2.26 2.48 -20.37
C GLY A 78 -3.66 3.04 -20.62
N ALA A 79 -4.13 3.98 -19.78
CA ALA A 79 -5.36 4.72 -20.04
C ALA A 79 -5.08 6.03 -20.81
N VAL A 80 -5.91 6.34 -21.81
CA VAL A 80 -5.84 7.58 -22.58
C VAL A 80 -7.08 8.43 -22.29
N LEU A 81 -6.89 9.61 -21.71
CA LEU A 81 -7.96 10.56 -21.41
C LEU A 81 -8.19 11.46 -22.61
N THR A 82 -9.39 11.43 -23.21
CA THR A 82 -9.74 12.31 -24.34
C THR A 82 -10.55 13.52 -23.87
N GLY A 83 -10.69 14.50 -24.78
CA GLY A 83 -11.43 15.74 -24.57
C GLY A 83 -10.58 16.88 -24.03
N PRO A 84 -10.99 18.14 -24.27
CA PRO A 84 -10.19 19.33 -23.95
C PRO A 84 -9.84 19.42 -22.46
N SER A 85 -10.73 18.93 -21.57
CA SER A 85 -10.46 18.99 -20.14
C SER A 85 -9.33 18.07 -19.66
N ALA A 86 -8.86 17.14 -20.50
CA ALA A 86 -7.74 16.25 -20.20
C ALA A 86 -6.39 16.98 -20.17
N GLU A 87 -6.26 18.12 -20.85
CA GLU A 87 -5.01 18.89 -20.92
C GLU A 87 -4.49 19.32 -19.55
N ARG A 88 -5.37 19.50 -18.56
CA ARG A 88 -4.95 19.85 -17.19
C ARG A 88 -4.06 18.79 -16.53
N PHE A 89 -4.08 17.55 -17.02
CA PHE A 89 -3.20 16.49 -16.53
C PHE A 89 -1.75 16.72 -16.95
N LEU A 90 -1.48 17.47 -18.03
CA LEU A 90 -0.13 17.80 -18.51
C LEU A 90 0.66 18.65 -17.50
N HIS A 91 -0.01 19.33 -16.57
CA HIS A 91 0.63 20.04 -15.46
C HIS A 91 1.01 19.13 -14.29
N ARG A 92 0.72 17.82 -14.38
CA ARG A 92 1.04 16.82 -13.36
C ARG A 92 2.22 15.99 -13.81
N THR A 93 3.13 15.68 -12.89
CA THR A 93 4.27 14.80 -13.15
C THR A 93 3.80 13.45 -13.69
N GLY A 94 4.46 13.00 -14.76
CA GLY A 94 4.24 11.69 -15.37
C GLY A 94 3.19 11.63 -16.48
N TYR A 95 2.58 12.77 -16.86
CA TYR A 95 1.60 12.82 -17.95
C TYR A 95 2.17 13.49 -19.21
N GLY A 96 1.68 13.06 -20.37
CA GLY A 96 2.05 13.60 -21.68
C GLY A 96 0.95 13.37 -22.71
N ARG A 97 1.07 14.05 -23.87
CA ARG A 97 0.14 13.89 -24.99
C ARG A 97 0.39 12.55 -25.72
N THR A 98 -0.68 11.93 -26.19
CA THR A 98 -0.65 10.75 -27.07
C THR A 98 -1.84 10.81 -28.01
N GLY A 99 -1.59 10.89 -29.33
CA GLY A 99 -2.65 11.18 -30.30
C GLY A 99 -3.52 12.37 -29.85
N ASP A 100 -4.84 12.15 -29.79
CA ASP A 100 -5.83 13.16 -29.36
C ASP A 100 -6.12 13.19 -27.85
N GLY A 101 -5.25 12.58 -27.03
CA GLY A 101 -5.48 12.45 -25.59
C GLY A 101 -4.25 12.69 -24.71
N VAL A 102 -4.46 12.52 -23.40
CA VAL A 102 -3.41 12.61 -22.38
C VAL A 102 -3.30 11.29 -21.63
N THR A 103 -2.08 10.79 -21.46
CA THR A 103 -1.80 9.51 -20.78
C THR A 103 -0.62 9.64 -19.82
N VAL A 104 -0.40 8.61 -19.01
CA VAL A 104 0.82 8.46 -18.22
C VAL A 104 1.93 8.00 -19.17
N THR A 105 3.05 8.73 -19.22
CA THR A 105 4.06 8.52 -20.25
C THR A 105 4.87 7.25 -20.02
N ARG A 106 5.37 6.66 -21.12
CA ARG A 106 6.34 5.56 -21.06
C ARG A 106 7.64 5.98 -20.37
N ASP A 107 8.09 7.21 -20.58
CA ASP A 107 9.28 7.76 -19.89
C ASP A 107 9.11 7.78 -18.37
N TYR A 108 7.91 8.12 -17.89
CA TYR A 108 7.62 8.08 -16.46
C TYR A 108 7.65 6.65 -15.92
N LEU A 109 7.11 5.68 -16.65
CA LEU A 109 7.23 4.27 -16.30
C LEU A 109 8.70 3.83 -16.25
N ALA A 110 9.48 4.11 -17.30
CA ALA A 110 10.90 3.75 -17.36
C ALA A 110 11.68 4.35 -16.18
N ALA A 111 11.44 5.61 -15.84
CA ALA A 111 12.06 6.29 -14.69
C ALA A 111 11.69 5.67 -13.32
N ARG A 112 10.63 4.86 -13.25
CA ARG A 112 10.11 4.22 -12.03
C ARG A 112 10.31 2.70 -12.01
N ILE A 113 10.93 2.12 -13.04
CA ILE A 113 10.92 0.66 -13.26
C ILE A 113 11.56 -0.14 -12.10
N GLU A 114 12.60 0.39 -11.45
CA GLU A 114 13.19 -0.26 -10.27
C GLU A 114 12.23 -0.33 -9.09
N THR A 115 11.40 0.70 -8.90
CA THR A 115 10.37 0.69 -7.85
C THR A 115 9.30 -0.32 -8.18
N VAL A 116 8.86 -0.38 -9.45
CA VAL A 116 7.89 -1.37 -9.93
C VAL A 116 8.42 -2.79 -9.69
N ARG A 117 9.66 -3.06 -10.08
CA ARG A 117 10.31 -4.38 -9.92
C ARG A 117 10.43 -4.79 -8.45
N PHE A 118 10.82 -3.85 -7.59
CA PHE A 118 10.89 -4.11 -6.15
C PHE A 118 9.50 -4.47 -5.57
N VAL A 119 8.47 -3.69 -5.91
CA VAL A 119 7.10 -3.92 -5.42
C VAL A 119 6.58 -5.27 -5.93
N ALA A 120 6.70 -5.56 -7.23
CA ALA A 120 6.31 -6.85 -7.80
C ALA A 120 6.94 -8.02 -7.04
N ARG A 121 8.28 -8.00 -6.90
CA ARG A 121 9.04 -9.04 -6.21
C ARG A 121 8.61 -9.19 -4.75
N LEU A 122 8.41 -8.08 -4.03
CA LEU A 122 7.98 -8.12 -2.63
C LEU A 122 6.59 -8.75 -2.50
N LEU A 123 5.61 -8.29 -3.28
CA LEU A 123 4.23 -8.75 -3.17
C LEU A 123 4.09 -10.23 -3.55
N ARG A 124 4.76 -10.69 -4.61
CA ARG A 124 4.79 -12.10 -5.02
C ARG A 124 5.49 -12.98 -3.99
N ALA A 125 6.64 -12.53 -3.47
CA ALA A 125 7.35 -13.26 -2.43
C ALA A 125 6.52 -13.39 -1.15
N THR A 126 5.83 -12.34 -0.73
CA THR A 126 4.91 -12.37 0.42
C THR A 126 3.72 -13.31 0.14
N ALA A 127 3.09 -13.23 -1.03
CA ALA A 127 1.93 -14.07 -1.37
C ALA A 127 2.26 -15.58 -1.45
N SER A 128 3.47 -15.94 -1.88
CA SER A 128 3.89 -17.34 -2.04
C SER A 128 4.16 -18.09 -0.73
N ARG A 129 4.16 -17.43 0.42
CA ARG A 129 4.49 -18.04 1.71
C ARG A 129 3.25 -18.46 2.49
N PRO A 130 3.36 -19.48 3.36
CA PRO A 130 2.29 -19.79 4.31
C PRO A 130 1.99 -18.61 5.23
N ALA A 131 0.71 -18.32 5.42
CA ALA A 131 0.25 -17.31 6.37
C ALA A 131 0.57 -17.75 7.81
N ARG A 132 1.03 -16.80 8.64
CA ARG A 132 1.31 -16.99 10.07
C ARG A 132 0.57 -15.93 10.88
N PHE A 133 -0.16 -16.36 11.90
CA PHE A 133 -1.02 -15.52 12.74
C PHE A 133 -0.58 -15.50 14.21
N ASN A 134 0.70 -15.76 14.49
CA ASN A 134 1.25 -15.94 15.84
C ASN A 134 2.14 -14.77 16.30
N CYS A 135 1.98 -13.59 15.67
CA CYS A 135 2.60 -12.34 16.15
C CYS A 135 1.73 -11.65 17.23
N PHE A 136 0.41 -11.84 17.16
CA PHE A 136 -0.59 -11.28 18.09
C PHE A 136 -0.54 -9.75 18.28
N GLY A 137 0.06 -8.99 17.36
CA GLY A 137 0.22 -7.54 17.54
C GLY A 137 1.33 -7.14 18.53
N LEU A 138 2.16 -8.10 18.99
CA LEU A 138 3.21 -7.86 19.99
C LEU A 138 4.30 -6.88 19.55
N HIS A 139 4.31 -6.45 18.28
CA HIS A 139 5.26 -5.43 17.82
C HIS A 139 5.05 -4.09 18.53
N GLU A 140 3.81 -3.66 18.83
CA GLU A 140 3.58 -2.40 19.57
C GLU A 140 4.07 -2.50 21.02
N TRP A 141 3.93 -3.69 21.62
CA TRP A 141 4.44 -3.99 22.97
C TRP A 141 5.97 -4.01 22.99
N ALA A 142 6.59 -4.59 21.97
CA ALA A 142 8.03 -4.63 21.78
C ALA A 142 8.66 -3.24 21.57
N MET A 143 7.91 -2.25 21.07
CA MET A 143 8.40 -0.88 20.90
C MET A 143 8.51 -0.11 22.23
N VAL A 144 7.82 -0.55 23.28
CA VAL A 144 7.83 0.09 24.61
C VAL A 144 8.42 -0.82 25.71
N TYR A 145 8.96 -1.98 25.34
CA TYR A 145 9.53 -2.97 26.26
C TYR A 145 10.82 -2.48 26.94
N ARG A 146 10.85 -2.48 28.28
CA ARG A 146 12.00 -2.07 29.11
C ARG A 146 12.58 -0.70 28.72
N THR A 147 11.70 0.25 28.47
CA THR A 147 12.07 1.64 28.21
C THR A 147 11.07 2.60 28.87
N PRO A 148 11.52 3.75 29.38
CA PRO A 148 10.61 4.81 29.82
C PRO A 148 9.99 5.57 28.64
N ALA A 149 10.56 5.45 27.43
CA ALA A 149 10.08 6.16 26.25
C ALA A 149 8.81 5.50 25.69
N VAL A 150 7.74 6.29 25.57
CA VAL A 150 6.46 5.86 25.01
C VAL A 150 6.22 6.61 23.70
N ARG A 151 5.95 5.88 22.61
CA ARG A 151 5.71 6.46 21.27
C ARG A 151 4.51 7.41 21.25
N HIS A 152 3.39 6.96 21.79
CA HIS A 152 2.18 7.76 21.97
C HIS A 152 2.17 8.37 23.37
N HIS A 153 3.02 9.37 23.62
CA HIS A 153 3.24 9.96 24.95
C HIS A 153 1.98 10.53 25.63
N TYR A 154 0.96 10.89 24.84
CA TYR A 154 -0.34 11.39 25.32
C TYR A 154 -1.37 10.27 25.55
N VAL A 155 -1.02 8.99 25.31
CA VAL A 155 -1.89 7.83 25.54
C VAL A 155 -1.26 6.92 26.60
N PRO A 156 -1.96 6.66 27.73
CA PRO A 156 -1.41 5.84 28.80
C PRO A 156 -1.32 4.36 28.41
N LEU A 157 -0.41 3.62 29.06
CA LEU A 157 -0.34 2.17 28.94
C LEU A 157 -1.42 1.52 29.80
N ARG A 158 -2.23 0.63 29.23
CA ARG A 158 -3.37 -0.02 29.90
C ARG A 158 -2.96 -0.88 31.11
N LEU A 159 -1.76 -1.47 31.06
CA LEU A 159 -1.21 -2.33 32.11
C LEU A 159 -0.01 -1.70 32.85
N GLY A 160 0.29 -0.43 32.58
CA GLY A 160 1.54 0.21 33.01
C GLY A 160 2.79 -0.45 32.40
N HIS A 161 3.97 0.07 32.75
CA HIS A 161 5.23 -0.46 32.22
C HIS A 161 5.50 -1.91 32.66
N ALA A 162 5.36 -2.21 33.95
CA ALA A 162 5.62 -3.55 34.48
C ALA A 162 4.71 -4.63 33.86
N GLY A 163 3.41 -4.34 33.70
CA GLY A 163 2.48 -5.26 33.06
C GLY A 163 2.76 -5.43 31.56
N THR A 164 3.13 -4.35 30.87
CA THR A 164 3.54 -4.39 29.45
C THR A 164 4.79 -5.26 29.26
N ASP A 165 5.78 -5.11 30.14
CA ASP A 165 7.01 -5.91 30.10
C ASP A 165 6.72 -7.40 30.37
N ALA A 166 5.86 -7.71 31.33
CA ALA A 166 5.46 -9.09 31.63
C ALA A 166 4.77 -9.79 30.44
N VAL A 167 4.02 -9.05 29.61
CA VAL A 167 3.40 -9.60 28.39
C VAL A 167 4.47 -9.95 27.33
N VAL A 168 5.44 -9.06 27.11
CA VAL A 168 6.56 -9.31 26.17
C VAL A 168 7.47 -10.45 26.68
N GLU A 169 7.53 -10.65 28.00
CA GLU A 169 8.31 -11.71 28.62
C GLU A 169 7.65 -13.08 28.54
N SER A 170 6.31 -13.13 28.65
CA SER A 170 5.52 -14.36 28.64
C SER A 170 5.18 -14.89 27.25
N LEU A 171 5.32 -14.08 26.19
CA LEU A 171 4.98 -14.47 24.82
C LEU A 171 6.17 -14.40 23.85
N PRO A 172 6.27 -15.31 22.87
CA PRO A 172 7.35 -15.29 21.90
C PRO A 172 7.16 -14.14 20.88
N LEU A 173 8.18 -13.30 20.72
CA LEU A 173 8.21 -12.30 19.64
C LEU A 173 8.55 -12.98 18.30
N ARG A 174 7.62 -12.90 17.35
CA ARG A 174 7.71 -13.56 16.03
C ARG A 174 7.46 -12.59 14.87
N CYS A 175 7.81 -11.32 15.05
CA CYS A 175 7.62 -10.32 14.01
C CYS A 175 8.48 -10.67 12.79
N SER A 176 7.84 -10.70 11.62
CA SER A 176 8.47 -10.98 10.34
C SER A 176 8.55 -9.75 9.43
N HIS A 177 8.01 -8.61 9.88
CA HIS A 177 7.87 -7.39 9.11
C HIS A 177 8.91 -6.36 9.55
N PHE A 178 9.87 -6.07 8.67
CA PHE A 178 11.02 -5.24 9.00
C PHE A 178 10.63 -3.82 9.43
N ASP A 179 9.66 -3.21 8.75
CA ASP A 179 9.27 -1.82 9.00
C ASP A 179 8.60 -1.63 10.37
N ALA A 180 8.06 -2.68 10.98
CA ALA A 180 7.67 -2.70 12.39
C ALA A 180 8.86 -3.05 13.31
N PHE A 181 9.61 -4.11 12.97
CA PHE A 181 10.74 -4.60 13.78
C PHE A 181 11.81 -3.52 14.06
N ARG A 182 12.10 -2.64 13.09
CA ARG A 182 13.11 -1.59 13.23
C ARG A 182 12.83 -0.59 14.35
N PHE A 183 11.61 -0.58 14.90
CA PHE A 183 11.21 0.25 16.04
C PHE A 183 11.26 -0.47 17.39
N PHE A 184 11.60 -1.76 17.42
CA PHE A 184 11.71 -2.51 18.67
C PHE A 184 12.79 -1.88 19.55
N THR A 185 12.58 -1.93 20.86
CA THR A 185 13.66 -1.58 21.79
C THR A 185 14.83 -2.56 21.61
N PRO A 186 16.07 -2.16 21.96
CA PRO A 186 17.21 -3.07 21.90
C PRO A 186 16.98 -4.38 22.70
N ALA A 187 16.22 -4.31 23.80
CA ALA A 187 15.86 -5.47 24.60
C ALA A 187 14.86 -6.39 23.87
N ALA A 188 13.83 -5.84 23.22
CA ALA A 188 12.84 -6.63 22.49
C ALA A 188 13.42 -7.22 21.20
N ALA A 189 14.28 -6.48 20.50
CA ALA A 189 14.92 -6.94 19.26
C ALA A 189 15.71 -8.24 19.45
N ARG A 190 16.33 -8.43 20.62
CA ARG A 190 17.05 -9.67 20.99
C ARG A 190 16.13 -10.86 21.26
N ARG A 191 14.86 -10.61 21.60
CA ARG A 191 13.85 -11.65 21.87
C ARG A 191 13.10 -12.10 20.62
N ASN A 192 13.14 -11.34 19.53
CA ASN A 192 12.48 -11.73 18.30
C ASN A 192 13.13 -12.98 17.70
N CYS A 193 12.32 -13.92 17.20
CA CYS A 193 12.80 -15.20 16.70
C CYS A 193 13.83 -15.10 15.56
N ARG A 194 13.89 -13.95 14.88
CA ARG A 194 14.93 -13.58 13.91
C ARG A 194 15.23 -12.10 14.06
N ARG A 195 16.51 -11.72 14.05
CA ARG A 195 16.90 -10.31 13.91
C ARG A 195 16.76 -9.89 12.45
N LEU A 196 15.87 -8.95 12.16
CA LEU A 196 15.60 -8.50 10.79
C LEU A 196 16.46 -7.29 10.43
N THR A 197 16.84 -7.22 9.15
CA THR A 197 17.45 -6.07 8.49
C THR A 197 16.61 -5.68 7.27
N ARG A 198 16.86 -4.50 6.69
CA ARG A 198 16.14 -4.05 5.49
C ARG A 198 16.29 -5.03 4.32
N ARG A 199 17.45 -5.67 4.21
CA ARG A 199 17.75 -6.67 3.17
C ARG A 199 16.87 -7.92 3.30
N ASP A 200 16.40 -8.23 4.52
CA ASP A 200 15.58 -9.41 4.78
C ASP A 200 14.13 -9.24 4.35
N GLN A 201 13.64 -8.02 4.09
CA GLN A 201 12.22 -7.71 3.89
C GLN A 201 11.54 -8.66 2.91
N ILE A 202 12.10 -8.78 1.69
CA ILE A 202 11.54 -9.66 0.64
C ILE A 202 11.51 -11.12 1.10
N SER A 203 12.49 -11.57 1.89
CA SER A 203 12.62 -12.96 2.35
C SER A 203 11.76 -13.30 3.57
N ALA A 204 11.38 -12.29 4.36
CA ALA A 204 10.80 -12.47 5.69
C ALA A 204 9.30 -12.18 5.75
N GLU A 205 8.79 -11.26 4.94
CA GLU A 205 7.36 -10.92 4.96
C GLU A 205 6.46 -12.09 4.57
N GLN A 206 5.26 -12.14 5.13
CA GLN A 206 4.32 -13.26 4.97
C GLN A 206 2.88 -12.72 4.99
N PRO A 207 1.92 -13.41 4.34
CA PRO A 207 0.65 -12.81 3.95
C PRO A 207 -0.35 -12.63 5.11
N GLY A 208 -0.14 -13.33 6.23
CA GLY A 208 -0.91 -13.15 7.47
C GLY A 208 -0.42 -12.01 8.36
N CYS A 209 0.68 -11.33 8.00
CA CYS A 209 1.16 -10.20 8.79
C CYS A 209 0.23 -9.00 8.58
N LEU A 210 -0.31 -8.46 9.69
CA LEU A 210 -1.21 -7.30 9.66
C LEU A 210 -0.59 -6.11 8.92
N HIS A 211 0.71 -5.86 9.15
CA HIS A 211 1.42 -4.78 8.48
C HIS A 211 1.68 -5.03 7.01
N ALA A 212 1.89 -6.29 6.59
CA ALA A 212 2.04 -6.59 5.17
C ALA A 212 0.72 -6.36 4.39
N ALA A 213 -0.44 -6.45 5.06
CA ALA A 213 -1.71 -6.02 4.51
C ALA A 213 -1.83 -4.48 4.49
N MET A 214 -1.49 -3.83 5.61
CA MET A 214 -1.55 -2.36 5.73
C MET A 214 -0.62 -1.65 4.74
N ASP A 215 0.56 -2.22 4.48
CA ASP A 215 1.57 -1.70 3.54
C ASP A 215 1.14 -1.77 2.07
N LEU A 216 0.08 -2.50 1.71
CA LEU A 216 -0.45 -2.45 0.34
C LEU A 216 -0.78 -1.02 -0.07
N TYR A 217 -1.28 -0.20 0.87
CA TYR A 217 -1.48 1.23 0.64
C TYR A 217 -0.18 1.96 0.34
N LYS A 218 0.89 1.70 1.13
CA LYS A 218 2.23 2.25 0.89
C LYS A 218 2.70 1.96 -0.52
N TRP A 219 2.65 0.68 -0.90
CA TRP A 219 3.16 0.24 -2.19
C TRP A 219 2.31 0.74 -3.35
N SER A 220 0.99 0.85 -3.20
CA SER A 220 0.10 1.35 -4.25
C SER A 220 0.35 2.83 -4.55
N TYR A 221 0.39 3.72 -3.53
CA TYR A 221 0.58 5.15 -3.82
C TYR A 221 2.02 5.49 -4.23
N MET A 222 3.02 4.69 -3.84
CA MET A 222 4.42 4.90 -4.25
C MET A 222 4.62 4.73 -5.76
N LEU A 223 3.71 4.02 -6.44
CA LEU A 223 3.71 3.89 -7.90
C LEU A 223 3.06 5.10 -8.60
N GLY A 224 2.47 6.02 -7.84
CA GLY A 224 1.93 7.29 -8.33
C GLY A 224 0.88 7.08 -9.43
N PRO A 225 0.96 7.79 -10.57
CA PRO A 225 -0.03 7.69 -11.63
C PRO A 225 -0.02 6.34 -12.38
N LEU A 226 0.96 5.46 -12.14
CA LEU A 226 1.03 4.16 -12.81
C LEU A 226 -0.10 3.21 -12.39
N VAL A 227 -0.66 3.40 -11.20
CA VAL A 227 -1.74 2.59 -10.63
C VAL A 227 -3.02 3.41 -10.54
N GLU A 228 -4.16 2.77 -10.78
CA GLU A 228 -5.47 3.41 -10.64
C GLU A 228 -5.75 3.88 -9.21
N SER A 229 -6.29 5.09 -9.06
CA SER A 229 -6.62 5.66 -7.75
C SER A 229 -7.66 4.84 -6.98
N GLU A 230 -8.54 4.11 -7.68
CA GLU A 230 -9.51 3.23 -7.04
C GLU A 230 -8.82 2.10 -6.26
N LEU A 231 -7.76 1.49 -6.80
CA LEU A 231 -6.98 0.47 -6.10
C LEU A 231 -6.24 1.05 -4.89
N VAL A 232 -5.73 2.29 -5.01
CA VAL A 232 -5.12 3.00 -3.87
C VAL A 232 -6.14 3.22 -2.75
N MET A 233 -7.38 3.55 -3.08
CA MET A 233 -8.45 3.70 -2.09
C MET A 233 -8.83 2.37 -1.44
N ASP A 234 -8.95 1.29 -2.21
CA ASP A 234 -9.22 -0.05 -1.66
C ASP A 234 -8.13 -0.46 -0.65
N CYS A 235 -6.86 -0.20 -1.00
CA CYS A 235 -5.74 -0.47 -0.10
C CYS A 235 -5.74 0.44 1.14
N LEU A 236 -6.13 1.71 1.00
CA LEU A 236 -6.22 2.66 2.11
C LEU A 236 -7.32 2.28 3.11
N GLU A 237 -8.48 1.86 2.63
CA GLU A 237 -9.59 1.40 3.48
C GLU A 237 -9.21 0.14 4.26
N LEU A 238 -8.54 -0.82 3.60
CA LEU A 238 -7.98 -1.98 4.29
C LEU A 238 -6.91 -1.57 5.30
N ALA A 239 -6.06 -0.59 4.97
CA ALA A 239 -5.03 -0.09 5.88
C ALA A 239 -5.64 0.57 7.13
N ALA A 240 -6.76 1.27 7.01
CA ALA A 240 -7.49 1.82 8.16
C ALA A 240 -8.04 0.71 9.06
N GLN A 241 -8.68 -0.31 8.50
CA GLN A 241 -9.17 -1.47 9.26
C GLN A 241 -8.02 -2.20 9.97
N ALA A 242 -6.90 -2.39 9.28
CA ALA A 242 -5.70 -2.99 9.84
C ALA A 242 -5.12 -2.14 10.98
N ARG A 243 -5.06 -0.82 10.81
CA ARG A 243 -4.56 0.11 11.84
C ARG A 243 -5.44 0.14 13.08
N GLU A 244 -6.75 0.04 12.93
CA GLU A 244 -7.66 -0.09 14.07
C GLU A 244 -7.34 -1.35 14.87
N LEU A 245 -7.29 -2.51 14.19
CA LEU A 245 -6.99 -3.79 14.83
C LEU A 245 -5.62 -3.76 15.52
N ASP A 246 -4.62 -3.18 14.86
CA ASP A 246 -3.27 -2.99 15.36
C ASP A 246 -3.28 -2.25 16.71
N MET A 247 -3.97 -1.10 16.74
CA MET A 247 -4.04 -0.25 17.92
C MET A 247 -4.92 -0.83 19.03
N ARG A 248 -6.01 -1.51 18.68
CA ARG A 248 -6.86 -2.19 19.67
C ARG A 248 -6.12 -3.31 20.40
N ALA A 249 -5.15 -3.97 19.76
CA ALA A 249 -4.33 -5.01 20.37
C ALA A 249 -3.03 -4.49 21.02
N SER A 250 -2.78 -3.18 20.94
CA SER A 250 -1.58 -2.53 21.47
C SER A 250 -1.59 -2.43 23.01
N PRO A 251 -0.47 -2.05 23.67
CA PRO A 251 -0.45 -1.82 25.11
C PRO A 251 -1.14 -0.51 25.53
N TYR A 252 -1.58 0.32 24.58
CA TYR A 252 -2.17 1.63 24.81
C TYR A 252 -3.64 1.54 25.23
N ASP A 253 -4.04 2.40 26.16
CA ASP A 253 -5.45 2.55 26.54
C ASP A 253 -6.15 3.57 25.64
N LEU A 254 -6.94 3.06 24.69
CA LEU A 254 -7.63 3.85 23.67
C LEU A 254 -9.12 4.04 23.96
N ARG A 255 -9.60 3.69 25.16
CA ARG A 255 -11.03 3.80 25.52
C ARG A 255 -11.55 5.23 25.38
N GLY A 256 -10.72 6.22 25.74
CA GLY A 256 -11.05 7.64 25.56
C GLY A 256 -11.21 8.08 24.09
N TYR A 257 -10.75 7.26 23.15
CA TYR A 257 -10.88 7.46 21.70
C TYR A 257 -11.95 6.55 21.07
N GLY A 258 -12.74 5.83 21.89
CA GLY A 258 -13.82 4.96 21.40
C GLY A 258 -13.39 3.54 21.01
N PHE A 259 -12.15 3.13 21.29
CA PHE A 259 -11.66 1.79 20.92
C PHE A 259 -11.58 0.87 22.13
N ALA A 260 -12.37 -0.20 22.12
CA ALA A 260 -12.28 -1.26 23.10
C ALA A 260 -11.00 -2.12 22.87
N PRO A 261 -10.21 -2.39 23.93
CA PRO A 261 -8.97 -3.14 23.79
C PRO A 261 -9.25 -4.62 23.49
N ILE A 262 -8.45 -5.19 22.60
CA ILE A 262 -8.32 -6.64 22.40
C ILE A 262 -7.18 -7.09 23.31
N ALA A 263 -7.54 -7.72 24.44
CA ALA A 263 -6.62 -8.05 25.51
C ALA A 263 -5.75 -9.29 25.18
N ILE A 264 -4.74 -9.12 24.32
CA ILE A 264 -3.85 -10.20 23.86
C ILE A 264 -2.98 -10.83 24.96
N GLU A 265 -2.91 -10.22 26.15
CA GLU A 265 -2.32 -10.84 27.33
C GLU A 265 -3.10 -12.10 27.75
N ARG A 266 -4.38 -12.18 27.40
CA ARG A 266 -5.26 -13.32 27.68
C ARG A 266 -5.43 -14.23 26.45
N PRO A 267 -5.62 -15.55 26.64
CA PRO A 267 -5.89 -16.48 25.53
C PRO A 267 -7.09 -16.06 24.66
N GLU A 268 -8.17 -15.56 25.27
CA GLU A 268 -9.40 -15.19 24.57
C GLU A 268 -9.16 -13.99 23.65
N GLY A 269 -8.42 -12.98 24.12
CA GLY A 269 -8.06 -11.82 23.31
C GLY A 269 -7.12 -12.20 22.15
N ARG A 270 -6.21 -13.15 22.34
CA ARG A 270 -5.40 -13.69 21.23
C ARG A 270 -6.26 -14.41 20.20
N ALA A 271 -7.24 -15.21 20.62
CA ALA A 271 -8.15 -15.89 19.72
C ALA A 271 -9.00 -14.88 18.90
N GLU A 272 -9.52 -13.84 19.55
CA GLU A 272 -10.21 -12.75 18.87
C GLU A 272 -9.30 -12.04 17.86
N TYR A 273 -8.08 -11.67 18.26
CA TYR A 273 -7.12 -11.02 17.38
C TYR A 273 -6.81 -11.86 16.14
N VAL A 274 -6.55 -13.16 16.30
CA VAL A 274 -6.26 -14.07 15.18
C VAL A 274 -7.43 -14.12 14.20
N ARG A 275 -8.66 -14.25 14.69
CA ARG A 275 -9.86 -14.25 13.86
C ARG A 275 -10.00 -12.95 13.05
N LEU A 276 -9.75 -11.81 13.67
CA LEU A 276 -9.79 -10.51 13.00
C LEU A 276 -8.64 -10.35 11.98
N GLN A 277 -7.44 -10.79 12.34
CA GLN A 277 -6.25 -10.75 11.48
C GLN A 277 -6.42 -11.63 10.23
N GLN A 278 -7.05 -12.80 10.37
CA GLN A 278 -7.38 -13.69 9.25
C GLN A 278 -8.29 -13.00 8.24
N ARG A 279 -9.36 -12.31 8.70
CA ARG A 279 -10.25 -11.54 7.80
C ARG A 279 -9.51 -10.45 7.03
N ILE A 280 -8.62 -9.72 7.71
CA ILE A 280 -7.76 -8.72 7.05
C ILE A 280 -6.85 -9.38 6.01
N ALA A 281 -6.27 -10.55 6.32
CA ALA A 281 -5.41 -11.27 5.38
C ALA A 281 -6.18 -11.78 4.15
N GLU A 282 -7.41 -12.26 4.34
CA GLU A 282 -8.34 -12.69 3.29
C GLU A 282 -8.70 -11.51 2.37
N GLN A 283 -9.02 -10.35 2.93
CA GLN A 283 -9.29 -9.12 2.16
C GLN A 283 -8.02 -8.59 1.46
N ALA A 284 -6.85 -8.73 2.08
CA ALA A 284 -5.58 -8.31 1.50
C ALA A 284 -5.14 -9.17 0.31
N ALA A 285 -5.53 -10.44 0.26
CA ALA A 285 -5.11 -11.37 -0.78
C ALA A 285 -5.45 -10.90 -2.21
N PRO A 286 -6.71 -10.57 -2.55
CA PRO A 286 -7.05 -10.08 -3.89
C PRO A 286 -6.44 -8.71 -4.22
N LEU A 287 -6.30 -7.81 -3.23
CA LEU A 287 -5.64 -6.51 -3.44
C LEU A 287 -4.15 -6.68 -3.73
N ARG A 288 -3.48 -7.58 -3.01
CA ARG A 288 -2.07 -7.93 -3.23
C ARG A 288 -1.87 -8.56 -4.61
N ALA A 289 -2.74 -9.48 -5.01
CA ALA A 289 -2.69 -10.09 -6.32
C ALA A 289 -2.87 -9.04 -7.42
N THR A 290 -3.94 -8.23 -7.34
CA THR A 290 -4.21 -7.15 -8.29
C THR A 290 -3.03 -6.18 -8.42
N LEU A 291 -2.45 -5.72 -7.30
CA LEU A 291 -1.32 -4.80 -7.33
C LEU A 291 -0.06 -5.45 -7.92
N ALA A 292 0.21 -6.73 -7.62
CA ALA A 292 1.32 -7.47 -8.21
C ALA A 292 1.12 -7.68 -9.72
N ASP A 293 -0.09 -8.04 -10.16
CA ASP A 293 -0.44 -8.20 -11.58
C ASP A 293 -0.26 -6.87 -12.34
N ARG A 294 -0.63 -5.74 -11.71
CA ARG A 294 -0.37 -4.39 -12.26
C ARG A 294 1.13 -4.13 -12.41
N CYS A 295 1.94 -4.46 -11.41
CA CYS A 295 3.39 -4.31 -11.53
C CYS A 295 3.98 -5.19 -12.64
N ASP A 296 3.52 -6.43 -12.78
CA ASP A 296 3.99 -7.33 -13.84
C ASP A 296 3.61 -6.82 -15.24
N ALA A 297 2.40 -6.28 -15.41
CA ALA A 297 1.97 -5.64 -16.66
C ALA A 297 2.83 -4.40 -16.99
N LEU A 298 3.20 -3.60 -15.98
CA LEU A 298 4.07 -2.43 -16.15
C LEU A 298 5.50 -2.86 -16.55
N LEU A 299 6.02 -3.95 -15.99
CA LEU A 299 7.32 -4.52 -16.38
C LEU A 299 7.30 -4.97 -17.84
N ALA A 300 6.29 -5.76 -18.23
CA ALA A 300 6.13 -6.20 -19.61
C ALA A 300 6.01 -5.03 -20.60
N ALA A 301 5.24 -3.99 -20.26
CA ALA A 301 5.09 -2.81 -21.10
C ALA A 301 6.39 -2.01 -21.28
N CYS A 302 7.30 -2.06 -20.31
CA CYS A 302 8.62 -1.45 -20.39
C CYS A 302 9.56 -2.27 -21.28
N ASP A 303 9.56 -3.60 -21.11
CA ASP A 303 10.42 -4.50 -21.89
C ASP A 303 10.05 -4.51 -23.37
N SER A 304 8.76 -4.51 -23.71
CA SER A 304 8.29 -4.42 -25.12
C SER A 304 8.72 -3.13 -25.80
N ALA A 305 8.83 -2.01 -25.06
CA ALA A 305 9.31 -0.75 -25.62
C ALA A 305 10.81 -0.78 -25.93
N GLN A 306 11.61 -1.46 -25.09
CA GLN A 306 13.04 -1.61 -25.32
C GLN A 306 13.34 -2.56 -26.49
N ALA A 307 12.55 -3.62 -26.64
CA ALA A 307 12.69 -4.56 -27.75
C ALA A 307 12.39 -3.91 -29.11
N GLY A 308 11.36 -3.05 -29.19
CA GLY A 308 11.03 -2.33 -30.43
C GLY A 308 12.06 -1.27 -30.83
N VAL A 309 12.76 -0.65 -29.88
CA VAL A 309 13.86 0.30 -30.16
C VAL A 309 15.11 -0.44 -30.66
N ALA A 310 15.40 -1.63 -30.15
CA ALA A 310 16.57 -2.41 -30.53
C ALA A 310 16.46 -3.09 -31.91
N THR A 311 15.26 -3.14 -32.50
CA THR A 311 15.04 -3.70 -33.86
C THR A 311 15.05 -2.65 -34.97
N ASP A 312 15.03 -1.36 -34.62
CA ASP A 312 15.05 -0.23 -35.55
C ASP A 312 16.45 0.43 -35.68
N GLU A 313 17.47 -0.11 -35.00
CA GLU A 313 18.91 0.21 -35.20
C GLU A 313 19.60 -0.82 -36.10
#